data_AF-A0A933FNI8-F1
#
_entry.id   AF-A0A933FNI8-F1
#
_cell.length_a   1.000
_cell.length_b   1.000
_cell.length_c   1.000
_cell.angle_alpha   90.00
_cell.angle_beta   90.00
_cell.angle_gamma   90.00
#
_symmetry.space_group_name_H-M   'P 1'
#
loop_
_entity.id
_entity.type
_entity.pdbx_description
1 polymer ?
#
loop_
_entity_poly.entity_id
_entity_poly.type
_entity_poly.pdbx_seq_one_letter_code
_entity_poly.pdbx_strand_id
1 'polypeptide(L)' 'MNNPSNPLKVIKPNWKVGDQREVPATALDALRGTDAYDSYEQLYRVDGLHWRLEGRISRPDGSTVCLLRCVKE' A
#
# COMPACT_ATOMS: atom_id res chain seq x y z
N MET A 1 10.97 19.90 2.75
CA MET A 1 11.60 18.58 2.93
C MET A 1 11.02 17.64 1.90
N ASN A 2 11.80 17.31 0.86
CA ASN A 2 11.40 16.33 -0.15
C ASN A 2 11.82 14.97 0.40
N ASN A 3 10.88 14.17 0.88
CA ASN A 3 11.16 12.82 1.40
C ASN A 3 11.35 11.90 0.19
N PRO A 4 12.57 11.47 -0.15
CA PRO A 4 12.78 10.60 -1.29
C PRO A 4 12.30 9.20 -0.89
N SER A 5 11.59 8.55 -1.80
CA SER A 5 11.34 7.11 -1.75
C SER A 5 10.28 6.64 -0.76
N ASN A 6 9.05 7.17 -0.85
CA ASN A 6 7.91 6.32 -0.54
C ASN A 6 7.60 5.52 -1.83
N PRO A 7 8.03 4.25 -1.96
CA PRO A 7 7.91 3.45 -3.20
C PRO A 7 6.45 3.21 -3.59
N LEU A 8 5.53 3.55 -2.69
CA LEU A 8 4.09 3.48 -2.85
C LEU A 8 3.45 4.82 -3.20
N LYS A 9 4.21 5.90 -3.38
CA LYS A 9 3.65 7.21 -3.76
C LYS A 9 3.21 7.18 -5.22
N VAL A 10 1.94 6.86 -5.43
CA VAL A 10 1.30 6.89 -6.75
C VAL A 10 0.77 8.30 -6.97
N ILE A 11 1.02 8.87 -8.15
CA ILE A 11 0.53 10.19 -8.58
C ILE A 11 -0.97 10.10 -8.92
N LYS A 12 -1.79 9.59 -8.00
CA LYS A 12 -3.24 9.73 -8.04
C LYS A 12 -3.60 10.70 -6.91
N PRO A 13 -3.89 11.98 -7.22
CA PRO A 13 -3.94 13.03 -6.20
C PRO A 13 -5.17 12.95 -5.28
N ASN A 14 -6.10 12.03 -5.51
CA ASN A 14 -7.39 12.04 -4.83
C ASN A 14 -7.95 10.63 -4.60
N TRP A 15 -7.22 9.83 -3.83
CA TRP A 15 -7.71 8.55 -3.32
C TRP A 15 -8.89 8.77 -2.37
N LYS A 16 -9.93 7.93 -2.48
CA LYS A 16 -11.08 7.94 -1.58
C LYS A 16 -11.21 6.60 -0.86
N VAL A 17 -11.92 6.60 0.26
CA VAL A 17 -12.29 5.35 0.95
C VAL A 17 -13.06 4.47 -0.02
N GLY A 18 -12.64 3.20 -0.12
CA GLY A 18 -13.16 2.24 -1.07
C GLY A 18 -12.36 2.10 -2.36
N ASP A 19 -11.49 3.05 -2.71
CA ASP A 19 -10.58 2.90 -3.85
C ASP A 19 -9.62 1.72 -3.62
N GLN A 20 -9.24 1.06 -4.72
CA GLN A 20 -8.25 0.00 -4.72
C GLN A 20 -7.00 0.44 -5.46
N ARG A 21 -5.85 -0.06 -5.02
CA ARG A 21 -4.55 0.12 -5.67
C ARG A 21 -3.77 -1.17 -5.66
N GLU A 22 -3.06 -1.42 -6.75
CA GLU A 22 -2.11 -2.52 -6.84
C GLU A 22 -0.71 -2.01 -6.50
N VAL A 23 0.00 -2.78 -5.68
CA VAL A 23 1.38 -2.46 -5.30
C VAL A 23 2.26 -3.70 -5.41
N PRO A 24 3.54 -3.58 -5.77
CA PRO A 24 4.44 -4.72 -5.76
C PRO A 24 4.52 -5.33 -4.36
N ALA A 25 4.48 -6.66 -4.26
CA ALA A 25 4.60 -7.34 -2.97
C ALA A 25 5.92 -6.99 -2.26
N THR A 26 7.00 -6.80 -3.02
CA THR A 26 8.31 -6.36 -2.51
C THR A 26 8.27 -4.97 -1.91
N ALA A 27 7.57 -4.02 -2.54
CA ALA A 27 7.40 -2.67 -2.01
C ALA A 27 6.51 -2.64 -0.77
N LEU A 28 5.48 -3.48 -0.71
CA LEU A 28 4.64 -3.62 0.48
C LEU A 28 5.39 -4.24 1.65
N ASP A 29 6.21 -5.26 1.39
CA ASP A 29 7.02 -5.93 2.41
C ASP A 29 8.06 -4.97 3.02
N ALA A 30 8.68 -4.12 2.19
CA ALA A 30 9.56 -3.06 2.67
C ALA A 30 8.88 -2.10 3.67
N LEU A 31 7.55 -1.88 3.55
CA LEU A 31 6.80 -1.06 4.50
C LEU A 31 6.42 -1.78 5.78
N ARG A 32 6.31 -3.12 5.79
CA ARG A 32 5.96 -3.89 6.99
C ARG A 32 6.96 -3.72 8.13
N GLY A 33 8.21 -3.40 7.80
CA GLY A 33 9.27 -3.10 8.77
C GLY A 33 9.35 -1.63 9.18
N THR A 34 8.42 -0.79 8.74
CA THR A 34 8.42 0.66 8.99
C THR A 34 7.21 1.09 9.81
N ASP A 35 7.24 2.32 10.32
CA ASP A 35 6.10 2.96 11.01
C ASP A 35 4.86 3.13 10.10
N ALA A 36 5.02 2.95 8.78
CA ALA A 36 3.92 2.97 7.83
C ALA A 36 3.05 1.70 7.87
N TYR A 37 3.38 0.70 8.69
CA TYR A 37 2.54 -0.49 8.89
C TYR A 37 2.11 -0.61 10.35
N ASP A 38 0.81 -0.47 10.58
CA ASP A 38 0.21 -0.78 11.86
C ASP A 38 -0.02 -2.29 11.95
N SER A 39 0.78 -2.96 12.76
CA SER A 39 0.71 -4.41 12.95
C SER A 39 -0.50 -4.87 13.76
N TYR A 40 -1.08 -3.97 14.57
CA TYR A 40 -2.24 -4.27 15.40
C TYR A 40 -3.52 -4.27 14.55
N GLU A 41 -3.69 -3.24 13.72
CA GLU A 41 -4.82 -3.10 12.81
C GLU A 41 -4.59 -3.80 11.46
N GLN A 42 -3.35 -4.20 11.18
CA GLN A 42 -2.90 -4.74 9.90
C GLN A 42 -3.15 -3.77 8.73
N LEU A 43 -2.97 -2.47 8.99
CA LEU A 43 -3.20 -1.39 8.04
C LEU A 43 -1.90 -0.71 7.64
N TYR A 44 -1.80 -0.32 6.37
CA TYR A 44 -0.68 0.46 5.85
C TYR A 44 -1.08 1.94 5.81
N ARG A 45 -0.29 2.80 6.43
CA ARG A 45 -0.45 4.27 6.41
C ARG A 45 0.40 4.85 5.29
N VAL A 46 -0.25 5.23 4.20
CA VAL A 46 0.43 5.75 2.99
C VAL A 46 -0.34 6.96 2.48
N ASP A 47 0.36 8.05 2.21
CA ASP A 47 -0.22 9.34 1.77
C ASP A 47 -1.28 9.91 2.74
N GLY A 48 -1.13 9.63 4.05
CA GLY A 48 -2.09 10.06 5.08
C GLY A 48 -3.41 9.29 5.08
N LEU A 49 -3.48 8.19 4.31
CA LEU A 49 -4.65 7.30 4.23
C LEU A 49 -4.31 5.91 4.76
N HIS A 50 -5.35 5.22 5.21
CA HIS A 50 -5.27 3.84 5.69
C HIS A 50 -5.58 2.87 4.56
N TRP A 51 -4.73 1.86 4.41
CA TRP A 51 -4.81 0.88 3.36
C TRP A 51 -4.82 -0.52 3.95
N ARG A 52 -5.86 -1.29 3.64
CA ARG A 52 -5.97 -2.68 4.05
C ARG A 52 -5.54 -3.59 2.91
N LEU A 53 -4.75 -4.61 3.22
CA LEU A 53 -4.44 -5.67 2.26
C LEU A 53 -5.69 -6.54 2.03
N GLU A 54 -6.24 -6.51 0.81
CA GLU A 54 -7.36 -7.38 0.41
C GLU A 54 -6.89 -8.69 -0.22
N GLY A 55 -5.72 -8.70 -0.87
CA GLY A 55 -5.23 -9.93 -1.48
C GLY A 55 -3.88 -9.79 -2.16
N ARG A 56 -3.39 -10.91 -2.68
CA ARG A 56 -2.17 -10.99 -3.49
C ARG A 56 -2.50 -11.68 -4.80
N ILE A 57 -2.01 -11.12 -5.89
CA ILE A 57 -2.23 -11.59 -7.25
C ILE A 57 -0.85 -11.94 -7.83
N SER A 58 -0.65 -13.21 -8.12
CA SER A 58 0.51 -13.67 -8.88
C SER A 58 0.27 -13.39 -10.36
N ARG A 59 1.14 -12.60 -10.98
CA ARG A 59 1.09 -12.32 -12.41
C ARG A 59 1.82 -13.41 -13.20
N PRO A 60 1.43 -13.65 -14.47
CA PRO A 60 2.06 -14.67 -15.32
C PRO A 60 3.55 -14.42 -15.59
N ASP A 61 4.02 -13.17 -15.41
CA ASP A 61 5.42 -12.77 -15.46
C ASP A 61 6.25 -13.26 -14.24
N GLY A 62 5.64 -13.94 -13.27
CA GLY A 62 6.28 -14.36 -12.02
C GLY A 62 6.28 -13.28 -10.93
N SER A 63 5.97 -12.05 -11.28
CA SER A 63 5.81 -10.93 -10.35
C SER A 63 4.54 -11.07 -9.49
N THR A 64 4.61 -10.82 -8.19
CA THR A 64 3.43 -10.76 -7.31
C THR A 64 3.06 -9.32 -6.98
N VAL A 65 1.79 -8.96 -7.19
CA VAL A 65 1.23 -7.67 -6.77
C VAL A 65 0.25 -7.90 -5.62
N CYS A 66 0.21 -6.97 -4.67
CA CYS A 66 -0.74 -6.93 -3.58
C CYS A 66 -1.83 -5.92 -3.92
N LEU A 67 -3.09 -6.30 -3.67
CA LEU A 67 -4.23 -5.40 -3.79
C LEU A 67 -4.49 -4.77 -2.44
N LEU A 68 -4.37 -3.44 -2.37
CA LEU A 68 -4.72 -2.65 -1.21
C LEU A 68 -6.03 -1.93 -1.46
N ARG A 69 -6.87 -1.84 -0.43
CA ARG A 69 -8.09 -1.03 -0.44
C ARG A 69 -7.99 0.09 0.59
N CYS A 70 -8.33 1.30 0.16
CA CYS A 70 -8.41 2.44 1.04
C CYS A 70 -9.58 2.24 1.99
N VAL A 71 -9.31 2.31 3.29
CA VAL A 71 -10.31 2.17 4.35
C VAL A 71 -10.39 3.44 5.16
N LYS A 72 -11.54 3.67 5.79
CA LYS A 72 -11.68 4.70 6.81
C LYS A 72 -11.12 4.13 8.12
N GLU A 73 -10.35 4.93 8.85
CA GLU A 73 -9.98 4.65 10.25
C GLU A 73 -11.24 4.47 11.10
#